data_AF-A0A3R7NA09-F1
#
_entry.id   AF-A0A3R7NA09-F1
#
_cell.length_a   1.000
_cell.length_b   1.000
_cell.length_c   1.000
_cell.angle_alpha   90.00
_cell.angle_beta   90.00
_cell.angle_gamma   90.00
#
_symmetry.space_group_name_H-M   'P 1'
#
loop_
_entity.id
_entity.type
_entity.pdbx_description
1 polymer ?
#
loop_
_entity_poly.entity_id
_entity_poly.type
_entity_poly.pdbx_seq_one_letter_code
_entity_poly.pdbx_strand_id
1 'polypeptide(L)'
;MSLEFENAIREISLTNTKIHSACLWQKVHDKRRVSEAVDESLFEAVLLHSARYILGKLEQREAVADCWEGYLEFFAEAWHSFGTTFADAFLIVCEDIYLSLLKYPDTPKDLLQEYLSSLAAQRRMPMRKNPNWSSSIPSCPTLEGASEEVALVPDIPHNEVKRYLDTLPKQLTFPLHNIILRVRLVNPLPIPGVVSVREGWRCDTCHIDNIQVAYQAMICDSGDEAGVRSEVRFLNAPNRGGFDICLSCAVYFYRDATLKLSQALGDCLQIFRVNPVADIKLHSFACVENVAYLTVSVLPWGARPIVWVLRQDGHNPPANWRSAAKIKSCHQYDPSLRNGGGYDDQCTTCMQPLANGMPVLVTVCGHWFHVDCVQEMLSMMSDECPVCRRENVLSSCFNLAGRSNMYKVQVDCPTDSTEFVVVVGALLTLNGEYNNPTNIAACRSILVKHSCATNFDAVVDAQLQ
;
A
#
# COMPACT_ATOMS: atom_id res chain seq x y z
N MET A 1 -21.31 29.96 17.83
CA MET A 1 -21.91 28.90 18.67
C MET A 1 -21.00 27.68 18.77
N SER A 2 -20.49 27.11 17.67
CA SER A 2 -19.44 26.07 17.74
C SER A 2 -18.23 26.49 18.60
N LEU A 3 -17.85 27.76 18.52
CA LEU A 3 -16.76 28.34 19.31
C LEU A 3 -17.01 28.36 20.83
N GLU A 4 -18.25 28.61 21.28
CA GLU A 4 -18.57 28.64 22.72
C GLU A 4 -18.49 27.23 23.31
N PHE A 5 -19.04 26.25 22.59
CA PHE A 5 -18.97 24.85 22.96
C PHE A 5 -17.52 24.32 22.94
N GLU A 6 -16.73 24.69 21.93
CA GLU A 6 -15.31 24.34 21.88
C GLU A 6 -14.53 24.94 23.05
N ASN A 7 -14.79 26.20 23.42
CA ASN A 7 -14.16 26.83 24.57
C ASN A 7 -14.49 26.08 25.87
N ALA A 8 -15.76 25.72 26.09
CA ALA A 8 -16.18 24.93 27.24
C ALA A 8 -15.48 23.57 27.30
N ILE A 9 -15.30 22.91 26.15
CA ILE A 9 -14.52 21.66 26.07
C ILE A 9 -13.08 21.91 26.50
N ARG A 10 -12.42 22.94 25.96
CA ARG A 10 -11.00 23.22 26.21
C ARG A 10 -10.70 23.66 27.65
N GLU A 11 -11.65 24.28 28.32
CA GLU A 11 -11.54 24.65 29.74
C GLU A 11 -11.50 23.42 30.68
N ILE A 12 -12.02 22.27 30.24
CA ILE A 12 -11.96 21.04 31.03
C ILE A 12 -10.53 20.49 31.03
N SER A 13 -10.00 20.29 32.24
CA SER A 13 -8.71 19.65 32.45
C SER A 13 -8.70 18.25 31.84
N LEU A 14 -7.67 17.94 31.05
CA LEU A 14 -7.45 16.61 30.49
C LEU A 14 -7.12 15.57 31.57
N THR A 15 -6.62 16.02 32.73
CA THR A 15 -6.30 15.15 33.86
C THR A 15 -7.58 14.51 34.38
N ASN A 16 -7.61 13.17 34.39
CA ASN A 16 -8.75 12.36 34.83
C ASN A 16 -10.01 12.43 33.98
N THR A 17 -10.03 13.11 32.81
CA THR A 17 -11.24 13.18 31.96
C THR A 17 -11.75 11.80 31.60
N LYS A 18 -10.85 10.84 31.29
CA LYS A 18 -11.22 9.44 31.00
C LYS A 18 -12.02 8.79 32.14
N ILE A 19 -11.56 8.96 33.39
CA ILE A 19 -12.18 8.39 34.58
C ILE A 19 -13.52 9.10 34.84
N HIS A 20 -13.54 10.42 34.68
CA HIS A 20 -14.74 11.22 34.88
C HIS A 20 -15.82 10.90 33.85
N SER A 21 -15.49 10.85 32.56
CA SER A 21 -16.41 10.44 31.49
C SER A 21 -16.98 9.05 31.73
N ALA A 22 -16.15 8.08 32.15
CA ALA A 22 -16.63 6.74 32.51
C ALA A 22 -17.64 6.76 33.68
N CYS A 23 -17.40 7.59 34.70
CA CYS A 23 -18.33 7.77 35.82
C CYS A 23 -19.65 8.42 35.37
N LEU A 24 -19.60 9.42 34.49
CA LEU A 24 -20.77 10.08 33.94
C LEU A 24 -21.62 9.11 33.09
N TRP A 25 -21.00 8.32 32.22
CA TRP A 25 -21.68 7.27 31.46
C TRP A 25 -22.33 6.23 32.37
N GLN A 26 -21.67 5.83 33.46
CA GLN A 26 -22.27 4.93 34.45
C GLN A 26 -23.56 5.51 35.06
N LYS A 27 -23.58 6.81 35.37
CA LYS A 27 -24.81 7.49 35.86
C LYS A 27 -25.92 7.51 34.82
N VAL A 28 -25.58 7.73 33.54
CA VAL A 28 -26.54 7.65 32.43
C VAL A 28 -27.15 6.24 32.34
N HIS A 29 -26.33 5.19 32.44
CA HIS A 29 -26.81 3.82 32.46
C HIS A 29 -27.71 3.51 33.66
N ASP A 30 -27.35 3.99 34.84
CA ASP A 30 -28.13 3.77 36.06
C ASP A 30 -29.53 4.40 35.94
N LYS A 31 -29.64 5.63 35.40
CA LYS A 31 -30.92 6.29 35.09
C LYS A 31 -31.72 5.54 34.03
N ARG A 32 -31.11 5.16 32.90
CA ARG A 32 -31.76 4.38 31.84
C ARG A 32 -32.32 3.05 32.36
N ARG A 33 -31.59 2.36 33.25
CA ARG A 33 -32.03 1.09 33.84
C ARG A 33 -33.32 1.24 34.67
N VAL A 34 -33.52 2.38 35.33
CA VAL A 34 -34.74 2.67 36.10
C VAL A 34 -35.76 3.49 35.30
N SER A 35 -35.57 3.65 33.99
CA SER A 35 -36.42 4.47 33.10
C SER A 35 -36.56 5.93 33.54
N GLU A 36 -35.55 6.47 34.22
CA GLU A 36 -35.48 7.87 34.61
C GLU A 36 -34.85 8.71 33.49
N ALA A 37 -35.38 9.92 33.26
CA ALA A 37 -34.82 10.85 32.29
C ALA A 37 -33.42 11.36 32.72
N VAL A 38 -32.53 11.48 31.74
CA VAL A 38 -31.25 12.18 31.90
C VAL A 38 -31.54 13.68 31.96
N ASP A 39 -31.21 14.31 33.09
CA ASP A 39 -31.36 15.76 33.26
C ASP A 39 -30.32 16.53 32.44
N GLU A 40 -30.57 17.83 32.24
CA GLU A 40 -29.74 18.71 31.41
C GLU A 40 -28.29 18.73 31.86
N SER A 41 -28.04 18.86 33.17
CA SER A 41 -26.68 18.93 33.72
C SER A 41 -25.90 17.64 33.48
N LEU A 42 -26.52 16.47 33.65
CA LEU A 42 -25.87 15.19 33.34
C LEU A 42 -25.63 15.01 31.83
N PHE A 43 -26.60 15.39 30.99
CA PHE A 43 -26.48 15.36 29.53
C PHE A 43 -25.29 16.22 29.07
N GLU A 44 -25.26 17.46 29.54
CA GLU A 44 -24.23 18.46 29.30
C GLU A 44 -22.83 17.95 29.67
N ALA A 45 -22.70 17.47 30.91
CA ALA A 45 -21.43 16.97 31.43
C ALA A 45 -20.91 15.78 30.63
N VAL A 46 -21.78 14.82 30.26
CA VAL A 46 -21.38 13.64 29.48
C VAL A 46 -20.82 14.05 28.12
N LEU A 47 -21.46 15.01 27.44
CA LEU A 47 -21.01 15.48 26.13
C LEU A 47 -19.67 16.21 26.22
N LEU A 48 -19.55 17.20 27.11
CA LEU A 48 -18.31 17.98 27.24
C LEU A 48 -17.12 17.11 27.64
N HIS A 49 -17.28 16.25 28.64
CA HIS A 49 -16.18 15.40 29.11
C HIS A 49 -15.81 14.32 28.09
N SER A 50 -16.78 13.77 27.34
CA SER A 50 -16.49 12.85 26.24
C SER A 50 -15.74 13.57 25.12
N ALA A 51 -16.23 14.72 24.68
CA ALA A 51 -15.60 15.53 23.65
C ALA A 51 -14.19 15.98 24.06
N ARG A 52 -13.98 16.39 25.33
CA ARG A 52 -12.65 16.75 25.84
C ARG A 52 -11.68 15.58 25.83
N TYR A 53 -12.15 14.40 26.23
CA TYR A 53 -11.30 13.21 26.18
C TYR A 53 -10.87 12.88 24.74
N ILE A 54 -11.79 12.99 23.78
CA ILE A 54 -11.54 12.76 22.36
C ILE A 54 -10.55 13.79 21.81
N LEU A 55 -10.78 15.07 22.07
CA LEU A 55 -9.84 16.15 21.72
C LEU A 55 -8.45 15.89 22.30
N GLY A 56 -8.37 15.49 23.57
CA GLY A 56 -7.08 15.16 24.20
C GLY A 56 -6.36 14.00 23.52
N LYS A 57 -7.08 12.97 23.05
CA LYS A 57 -6.51 11.89 22.24
C LYS A 57 -6.00 12.37 20.87
N LEU A 58 -6.74 13.26 20.22
CA LEU A 58 -6.33 13.84 18.93
C LEU A 58 -5.09 14.75 19.10
N GLU A 59 -5.07 15.57 20.17
CA GLU A 59 -3.94 16.43 20.56
C GLU A 59 -2.65 15.64 20.79
N GLN A 60 -2.75 14.50 21.48
CA GLN A 60 -1.59 13.61 21.72
C GLN A 60 -1.01 12.99 20.45
N ARG A 61 -1.76 13.01 19.33
CA ARG A 61 -1.37 12.37 18.07
C ARG A 61 -1.03 13.37 16.97
N GLU A 62 -0.98 14.66 17.29
CA GLU A 62 -0.76 15.75 16.32
C GLU A 62 -1.78 15.75 15.15
N ALA A 63 -2.91 15.05 15.30
CA ALA A 63 -3.94 14.85 14.28
C ALA A 63 -5.14 15.80 14.48
N VAL A 64 -4.88 17.02 14.94
CA VAL A 64 -5.91 17.87 15.57
C VAL A 64 -6.81 18.56 14.56
N ALA A 65 -6.25 19.14 13.50
CA ALA A 65 -7.00 20.11 12.69
C ALA A 65 -8.17 19.46 11.92
N ASP A 66 -7.90 18.43 11.13
CA ASP A 66 -8.89 17.92 10.18
C ASP A 66 -9.91 16.96 10.82
N CYS A 67 -9.49 16.19 11.83
CA CYS A 67 -10.39 15.23 12.49
C CYS A 67 -11.30 15.90 13.52
N TRP A 68 -10.82 16.93 14.24
CA TRP A 68 -11.56 17.51 15.35
C TRP A 68 -12.83 18.24 14.89
N GLU A 69 -12.80 18.92 13.75
CA GLU A 69 -13.95 19.66 13.22
C GLU A 69 -15.19 18.79 13.12
N GLY A 70 -15.08 17.59 12.52
CA GLY A 70 -16.21 16.66 12.41
C GLY A 70 -16.72 16.13 13.76
N TYR A 71 -15.83 15.93 14.75
CA TYR A 71 -16.27 15.59 16.11
C TYR A 71 -16.95 16.77 16.80
N LEU A 72 -16.39 17.97 16.68
CA LEU A 72 -16.92 19.19 17.29
C LEU A 72 -18.32 19.48 16.77
N GLU A 73 -18.52 19.42 15.45
CA GLU A 73 -19.84 19.59 14.82
C GLU A 73 -20.86 18.59 15.37
N PHE A 74 -20.49 17.30 15.40
CA PHE A 74 -21.36 16.25 15.89
C PHE A 74 -21.74 16.45 17.38
N PHE A 75 -20.77 16.75 18.25
CA PHE A 75 -21.04 16.97 19.67
C PHE A 75 -21.83 18.26 19.93
N ALA A 76 -21.63 19.30 19.12
CA ALA A 76 -22.43 20.53 19.19
C ALA A 76 -23.89 20.28 18.76
N GLU A 77 -24.11 19.46 17.72
CA GLU A 77 -25.46 19.05 17.32
C GLU A 77 -26.14 18.21 18.42
N ALA A 78 -25.41 17.25 18.99
CA ALA A 78 -25.88 16.46 20.12
C ALA A 78 -26.26 17.35 21.31
N TRP A 79 -25.45 18.35 21.63
CA TRP A 79 -25.71 19.32 22.69
C TRP A 79 -27.04 20.06 22.49
N HIS A 80 -27.26 20.60 21.29
CA HIS A 80 -28.48 21.34 20.96
C HIS A 80 -29.72 20.46 20.85
N SER A 81 -29.56 19.15 20.75
CA SER A 81 -30.68 18.21 20.72
C SER A 81 -31.37 18.01 22.07
N PHE A 82 -30.80 18.52 23.18
CA PHE A 82 -31.41 18.40 24.50
C PHE A 82 -32.84 18.97 24.52
N GLY A 83 -33.76 18.27 25.21
CA GLY A 83 -35.19 18.63 25.23
C GLY A 83 -35.97 18.27 23.96
N THR A 84 -35.32 17.78 22.91
CA THR A 84 -35.98 17.26 21.71
C THR A 84 -36.18 15.73 21.78
N THR A 85 -36.95 15.18 20.84
CA THR A 85 -37.11 13.72 20.71
C THR A 85 -35.84 13.00 20.25
N PHE A 86 -34.79 13.73 19.83
CA PHE A 86 -33.54 13.16 19.32
C PHE A 86 -32.44 13.03 20.39
N ALA A 87 -32.59 13.66 21.56
CA ALA A 87 -31.57 13.71 22.61
C ALA A 87 -31.01 12.34 23.00
N ASP A 88 -31.88 11.36 23.25
CA ASP A 88 -31.44 10.03 23.66
C ASP A 88 -30.72 9.27 22.53
N ALA A 89 -31.16 9.46 21.28
CA ALA A 89 -30.50 8.89 20.11
C ALA A 89 -29.08 9.46 19.97
N PHE A 90 -28.90 10.76 20.11
CA PHE A 90 -27.56 11.38 20.10
C PHE A 90 -26.69 10.87 21.25
N LEU A 91 -27.22 10.71 22.47
CA LEU A 91 -26.45 10.12 23.57
C LEU A 91 -25.96 8.70 23.26
N ILE A 92 -26.81 7.85 22.68
CA ILE A 92 -26.37 6.51 22.23
C ILE A 92 -25.21 6.63 21.23
N VAL A 93 -25.30 7.59 20.32
CA VAL A 93 -24.23 7.81 19.33
C VAL A 93 -22.94 8.32 19.95
N CYS A 94 -23.01 9.29 20.86
CA CYS A 94 -21.86 9.78 21.62
C CYS A 94 -21.20 8.68 22.45
N GLU A 95 -21.99 7.80 23.07
CA GLU A 95 -21.48 6.67 23.85
C GLU A 95 -20.68 5.72 22.95
N ASP A 96 -21.26 5.32 21.83
CA ASP A 96 -20.61 4.42 20.88
C ASP A 96 -19.30 5.01 20.35
N ILE A 97 -19.28 6.32 20.02
CA ILE A 97 -18.06 7.04 19.61
C ILE A 97 -17.02 6.99 20.73
N TYR A 98 -17.41 7.35 21.96
CA TYR A 98 -16.53 7.36 23.12
C TYR A 98 -15.93 5.97 23.39
N LEU A 99 -16.78 4.93 23.41
CA LEU A 99 -16.36 3.54 23.63
C LEU A 99 -15.48 3.00 22.50
N SER A 100 -15.72 3.39 21.25
CA SER A 100 -14.85 3.04 20.13
C SER A 100 -13.47 3.69 20.27
N LEU A 101 -13.41 4.98 20.59
CA LEU A 101 -12.14 5.71 20.74
C LEU A 101 -11.30 5.26 21.94
N LEU A 102 -11.96 4.78 23.00
CA LEU A 102 -11.27 4.14 24.11
C LEU A 102 -10.47 2.90 23.69
N LYS A 103 -10.91 2.19 22.65
CA LYS A 103 -10.24 0.98 22.15
C LYS A 103 -9.02 1.29 21.28
N TYR A 104 -8.92 2.50 20.73
CA TYR A 104 -7.76 2.89 19.92
C TYR A 104 -6.52 2.99 20.81
N PRO A 105 -5.42 2.31 20.46
CA PRO A 105 -4.21 2.26 21.30
C PRO A 105 -3.49 3.61 21.31
N ASP A 106 -3.01 4.08 22.46
CA ASP A 106 -2.29 5.37 22.53
C ASP A 106 -0.80 5.24 22.14
N THR A 107 -0.28 4.02 22.10
CA THR A 107 1.10 3.69 21.76
C THR A 107 1.16 2.65 20.63
N PRO A 108 2.29 2.55 19.92
CA PRO A 108 2.53 1.46 18.98
C PRO A 108 2.27 0.10 19.63
N LYS A 109 1.59 -0.80 18.90
CA LYS A 109 1.31 -2.16 19.35
C LYS A 109 2.44 -3.11 18.98
N ASP A 110 2.60 -4.16 19.76
CA ASP A 110 3.43 -5.30 19.36
C ASP A 110 2.85 -5.96 18.10
N LEU A 111 3.70 -6.12 17.08
CA LEU A 111 3.28 -6.63 15.78
C LEU A 111 2.86 -8.11 15.86
N LEU A 112 3.50 -8.91 16.70
CA LEU A 112 3.11 -10.31 16.85
C LEU A 112 1.73 -10.44 17.50
N GLN A 113 1.47 -9.66 18.55
CA GLN A 113 0.16 -9.62 19.21
C GLN A 113 -0.94 -9.15 18.26
N GLU A 114 -0.67 -8.15 17.43
CA GLU A 114 -1.65 -7.67 16.44
C GLU A 114 -1.89 -8.67 15.31
N TYR A 115 -0.84 -9.36 14.83
CA TYR A 115 -0.97 -10.46 13.88
C TYR A 115 -1.91 -11.55 14.43
N LEU A 116 -1.69 -11.97 15.68
CA LEU A 116 -2.51 -12.98 16.34
C LEU A 116 -3.96 -12.50 16.54
N SER A 117 -4.14 -11.22 16.89
CA SER A 117 -5.46 -10.60 17.04
C SER A 117 -6.23 -10.57 15.72
N SER A 118 -5.56 -10.21 14.62
CA SER A 118 -6.11 -10.20 13.27
C SER A 118 -6.53 -11.62 12.83
N LEU A 119 -5.68 -12.61 13.08
CA LEU A 119 -5.97 -14.02 12.76
C LEU A 119 -7.15 -14.56 13.59
N ALA A 120 -7.23 -14.20 14.87
CA ALA A 120 -8.37 -14.55 15.71
C ALA A 120 -9.68 -13.85 15.27
N ALA A 121 -9.60 -12.64 14.72
CA ALA A 121 -10.75 -11.96 14.13
C ALA A 121 -11.21 -12.65 12.83
N GLN A 122 -10.27 -12.99 11.94
CA GLN A 122 -10.53 -13.73 10.70
C GLN A 122 -11.29 -15.03 10.97
N ARG A 123 -10.90 -15.79 12.00
CA ARG A 123 -11.56 -17.06 12.35
C ARG A 123 -12.95 -16.91 12.99
N ARG A 124 -13.23 -15.77 13.65
CA ARG A 124 -14.51 -15.56 14.39
C ARG A 124 -15.60 -14.92 13.54
N MET A 125 -15.25 -14.03 12.61
CA MET A 125 -16.23 -13.24 11.85
C MET A 125 -17.05 -14.01 10.80
N PRO A 126 -16.51 -15.00 10.06
CA PRO A 126 -17.29 -15.83 9.14
C PRO A 126 -18.52 -16.46 9.81
N MET A 127 -18.35 -16.94 11.05
CA MET A 127 -19.42 -17.56 11.83
C MET A 127 -20.55 -16.60 12.22
N ARG A 128 -20.32 -15.28 12.20
CA ARG A 128 -21.33 -14.29 12.61
C ARG A 128 -22.16 -13.76 11.45
N LYS A 129 -21.58 -13.61 10.25
CA LYS A 129 -22.23 -12.91 9.14
C LYS A 129 -23.16 -13.80 8.29
N ASN A 130 -23.00 -15.13 8.29
CA ASN A 130 -23.91 -16.03 7.59
C ASN A 130 -24.09 -17.38 8.33
N PRO A 131 -25.16 -17.57 9.12
CA PRO A 131 -25.40 -18.84 9.82
C PRO A 131 -25.71 -20.00 8.88
N ASN A 132 -26.06 -19.73 7.61
CA ASN A 132 -26.31 -20.72 6.57
C ASN A 132 -25.06 -21.02 5.73
N TRP A 133 -23.85 -20.76 6.26
CA TRP A 133 -22.59 -21.05 5.58
C TRP A 133 -22.48 -22.54 5.24
N SER A 134 -22.84 -22.90 4.01
CA SER A 134 -22.75 -24.26 3.51
C SER A 134 -21.30 -24.59 3.16
N SER A 135 -20.54 -25.14 4.11
CA SER A 135 -19.33 -25.97 3.96
C SER A 135 -18.22 -25.57 2.95
N SER A 136 -18.24 -24.39 2.35
CA SER A 136 -17.17 -23.91 1.48
C SER A 136 -16.00 -23.47 2.35
N ILE A 137 -14.83 -24.05 2.05
CA ILE A 137 -13.55 -23.67 2.65
C ILE A 137 -13.36 -22.16 2.40
N PRO A 138 -13.16 -21.34 3.46
CA PRO A 138 -12.96 -19.91 3.28
C PRO A 138 -11.81 -19.63 2.32
N SER A 139 -11.99 -18.64 1.44
CA SER A 139 -10.95 -18.25 0.49
C SER A 139 -9.74 -17.65 1.21
N CYS A 140 -8.56 -17.79 0.60
CA CYS A 140 -7.39 -17.02 1.02
C CYS A 140 -7.59 -15.52 0.70
N PRO A 141 -6.92 -14.61 1.43
CA PRO A 141 -6.95 -13.20 1.10
C PRO A 141 -6.44 -12.95 -0.31
N THR A 142 -7.09 -12.03 -1.01
CA THR A 142 -6.67 -11.60 -2.35
C THR A 142 -6.58 -10.08 -2.37
N LEU A 143 -5.67 -9.54 -3.20
CA LEU A 143 -5.51 -8.09 -3.34
C LEU A 143 -6.65 -7.45 -4.16
N GLU A 144 -7.28 -8.23 -5.04
CA GLU A 144 -8.37 -7.78 -5.94
C GLU A 144 -9.61 -8.66 -5.79
N GLY A 145 -9.95 -9.01 -4.55
CA GLY A 145 -11.14 -9.79 -4.23
C GLY A 145 -12.41 -8.96 -4.39
N ALA A 146 -13.40 -9.48 -5.11
CA ALA A 146 -14.75 -8.91 -5.18
C ALA A 146 -15.67 -9.43 -4.06
N SER A 147 -15.24 -10.46 -3.33
CA SER A 147 -16.03 -11.04 -2.23
C SER A 147 -16.03 -10.10 -1.03
N GLU A 148 -17.17 -9.94 -0.37
CA GLU A 148 -17.22 -9.27 0.94
C GLU A 148 -17.06 -10.23 2.12
N GLU A 149 -16.95 -11.53 1.83
CA GLU A 149 -16.76 -12.58 2.83
C GLU A 149 -15.38 -12.50 3.47
N VAL A 150 -15.30 -12.83 4.75
CA VAL A 150 -14.03 -12.81 5.47
C VAL A 150 -13.11 -13.92 4.97
N ALA A 151 -11.96 -13.52 4.44
CA ALA A 151 -10.93 -14.44 3.96
C ALA A 151 -10.02 -14.90 5.11
N LEU A 152 -9.49 -16.13 5.01
CA LEU A 152 -8.63 -16.71 6.04
C LEU A 152 -7.19 -16.83 5.54
N VAL A 153 -6.26 -16.21 6.27
CA VAL A 153 -4.83 -16.49 6.09
C VAL A 153 -4.56 -17.96 6.46
N PRO A 154 -3.84 -18.73 5.62
CA PRO A 154 -3.44 -20.09 5.96
C PRO A 154 -2.63 -20.14 7.26
N ASP A 155 -2.63 -21.29 7.92
CA ASP A 155 -1.84 -21.47 9.14
C ASP A 155 -0.34 -21.42 8.81
N ILE A 156 0.33 -20.37 9.32
CA ILE A 156 1.78 -20.19 9.22
C ILE A 156 2.40 -20.52 10.58
N PRO A 157 3.43 -21.38 10.65
CA PRO A 157 4.14 -21.68 11.89
C PRO A 157 4.60 -20.42 12.62
N HIS A 158 4.45 -20.39 13.95
CA HIS A 158 4.71 -19.20 14.77
C HIS A 158 6.17 -18.69 14.66
N ASN A 159 7.15 -19.59 14.60
CA ASN A 159 8.55 -19.26 14.38
C ASN A 159 8.80 -18.61 13.01
N GLU A 160 8.06 -19.04 11.99
CA GLU A 160 8.12 -18.46 10.65
C GLU A 160 7.47 -17.07 10.62
N VAL A 161 6.29 -16.90 11.25
CA VAL A 161 5.64 -15.59 11.40
C VAL A 161 6.59 -14.58 12.06
N LYS A 162 7.23 -14.97 13.16
CA LYS A 162 8.16 -14.09 13.88
C LYS A 162 9.30 -13.62 12.98
N ARG A 163 9.92 -14.51 12.20
CA ARG A 163 10.97 -14.14 11.23
C ARG A 163 10.50 -13.12 10.20
N TYR A 164 9.28 -13.26 9.68
CA TYR A 164 8.73 -12.31 8.72
C TYR A 164 8.37 -10.97 9.37
N LEU A 165 7.87 -10.97 10.61
CA LEU A 165 7.62 -9.73 11.35
C LEU A 165 8.92 -8.98 11.66
N ASP A 166 9.98 -9.68 12.05
CA ASP A 166 11.30 -9.10 12.34
C ASP A 166 11.95 -8.46 11.10
N THR A 167 11.55 -8.91 9.90
CA THR A 167 12.08 -8.44 8.61
C THR A 167 11.04 -7.75 7.75
N LEU A 168 9.88 -7.39 8.33
CA LEU A 168 8.76 -6.84 7.59
C LEU A 168 9.11 -5.41 7.16
N PRO A 169 9.08 -5.09 5.86
CA PRO A 169 9.50 -3.78 5.39
C PRO A 169 8.45 -2.73 5.74
N LYS A 170 8.89 -1.48 6.00
CA LYS A 170 7.96 -0.35 6.23
C LYS A 170 6.97 -0.15 5.08
N GLN A 171 7.33 -0.53 3.86
CA GLN A 171 6.50 -0.40 2.66
C GLN A 171 6.43 -1.72 1.89
N LEU A 172 5.22 -2.07 1.46
CA LEU A 172 4.96 -3.13 0.50
C LEU A 172 4.45 -2.54 -0.81
N THR A 173 4.65 -3.26 -1.91
CA THR A 173 4.21 -2.81 -3.24
C THR A 173 3.62 -3.98 -3.98
N PHE A 174 2.49 -3.79 -4.64
CA PHE A 174 1.83 -4.86 -5.38
C PHE A 174 1.33 -4.33 -6.72
N PRO A 175 1.46 -5.11 -7.81
CA PRO A 175 0.76 -4.80 -9.03
C PRO A 175 -0.71 -5.19 -8.86
N LEU A 176 -1.63 -4.28 -9.14
CA LEU A 176 -3.06 -4.57 -9.34
C LEU A 176 -3.37 -4.40 -10.83
N HIS A 177 -4.60 -4.71 -11.27
CA HIS A 177 -5.00 -4.62 -12.67
C HIS A 177 -4.84 -3.22 -13.24
N ASN A 178 -5.18 -2.18 -12.47
CA ASN A 178 -5.19 -0.79 -12.95
C ASN A 178 -4.22 0.14 -12.22
N ILE A 179 -3.50 -0.33 -11.20
CA ILE A 179 -2.65 0.51 -10.37
C ILE A 179 -1.50 -0.29 -9.76
N ILE A 180 -0.38 0.37 -9.50
CA ILE A 180 0.65 -0.15 -8.61
C ILE A 180 0.31 0.29 -7.19
N LEU A 181 -0.23 -0.63 -6.40
CA LEU A 181 -0.59 -0.38 -5.01
C LEU A 181 0.67 -0.29 -4.15
N ARG A 182 0.86 0.85 -3.48
CA ARG A 182 1.94 1.06 -2.50
C ARG A 182 1.32 1.29 -1.15
N VAL A 183 1.69 0.47 -0.17
CA VAL A 183 1.14 0.53 1.17
C VAL A 183 2.24 0.63 2.21
N ARG A 184 2.03 1.42 3.26
CA ARG A 184 3.00 1.67 4.34
C ARG A 184 2.45 1.20 5.67
N LEU A 185 3.30 0.58 6.48
CA LEU A 185 2.94 0.16 7.84
C LEU A 185 2.65 1.38 8.71
N VAL A 186 1.45 1.43 9.29
CA VAL A 186 1.01 2.46 10.22
C VAL A 186 0.64 1.78 11.54
N ASN A 187 1.37 2.11 12.60
CA ASN A 187 1.23 1.51 13.93
C ASN A 187 1.35 2.56 15.05
N PRO A 188 0.23 2.93 15.70
CA PRO A 188 -1.13 2.51 15.42
C PRO A 188 -1.76 3.29 14.27
N LEU A 189 -2.87 2.79 13.72
CA LEU A 189 -3.68 3.52 12.76
C LEU A 189 -4.22 4.83 13.36
N PRO A 190 -4.39 5.88 12.52
CA PRO A 190 -4.98 7.13 12.95
C PRO A 190 -6.40 6.92 13.47
N ILE A 191 -6.86 7.84 14.32
CA ILE A 191 -8.25 7.85 14.76
C ILE A 191 -9.11 8.21 13.53
N PRO A 192 -10.09 7.37 13.13
CA PRO A 192 -10.97 7.69 12.02
C PRO A 192 -11.88 8.88 12.35
N GLY A 193 -12.42 9.52 11.33
CA GLY A 193 -13.44 10.56 11.50
C GLY A 193 -14.74 10.02 12.13
N VAL A 194 -15.58 10.93 12.61
CA VAL A 194 -16.81 10.62 13.38
C VAL A 194 -17.75 9.65 12.67
N VAL A 195 -17.85 9.72 11.33
CA VAL A 195 -18.72 8.85 10.53
C VAL A 195 -18.23 7.40 10.52
N SER A 196 -16.91 7.19 10.55
CA SER A 196 -16.29 5.87 10.39
C SER A 196 -15.82 5.27 11.72
N VAL A 197 -15.81 6.02 12.82
CA VAL A 197 -15.27 5.57 14.12
C VAL A 197 -15.97 4.35 14.72
N ARG A 198 -17.24 4.14 14.38
CA ARG A 198 -18.02 2.98 14.81
C ARG A 198 -17.59 1.70 14.10
N GLU A 199 -17.36 1.79 12.79
CA GLU A 199 -16.92 0.67 11.97
C GLU A 199 -15.42 0.38 12.17
N GLY A 200 -14.67 1.43 12.51
CA GLY A 200 -13.24 1.41 12.62
C GLY A 200 -12.57 1.21 11.27
N TRP A 201 -11.31 0.78 11.29
CA TRP A 201 -10.60 0.41 10.07
C TRP A 201 -10.95 -1.02 9.69
N ARG A 202 -11.08 -1.28 8.39
CA ARG A 202 -11.36 -2.59 7.82
C ARG A 202 -10.21 -3.03 6.93
N CYS A 203 -9.90 -4.32 6.93
CA CYS A 203 -8.96 -4.87 5.97
C CYS A 203 -9.64 -5.09 4.61
N ASP A 204 -9.09 -4.54 3.52
CA ASP A 204 -9.66 -4.69 2.19
C ASP A 204 -9.39 -6.05 1.54
N THR A 205 -8.48 -6.84 2.12
CA THR A 205 -8.10 -8.16 1.57
C THR A 205 -8.77 -9.34 2.28
N CYS A 206 -9.11 -9.20 3.56
CA CYS A 206 -9.79 -10.25 4.33
C CYS A 206 -11.05 -9.78 5.07
N HIS A 207 -11.41 -8.51 4.97
CA HIS A 207 -12.69 -7.97 5.45
C HIS A 207 -12.96 -8.07 6.95
N ILE A 208 -11.92 -8.27 7.77
CA ILE A 208 -12.04 -8.07 9.22
C ILE A 208 -12.14 -6.58 9.54
N ASP A 209 -12.98 -6.25 10.51
CA ASP A 209 -13.25 -4.89 10.96
C ASP A 209 -12.44 -4.58 12.24
N ASN A 210 -12.35 -3.30 12.61
CA ASN A 210 -11.64 -2.81 13.81
C ASN A 210 -10.14 -3.16 13.87
N ILE A 211 -9.44 -3.12 12.74
CA ILE A 211 -7.98 -3.28 12.74
C ILE A 211 -7.31 -2.05 13.36
N GLN A 212 -6.19 -2.25 14.04
CA GLN A 212 -5.49 -1.17 14.77
C GLN A 212 -4.08 -0.92 14.26
N VAL A 213 -3.53 -1.88 13.51
CA VAL A 213 -2.30 -1.73 12.73
C VAL A 213 -2.59 -2.25 11.33
N ALA A 214 -2.21 -1.48 10.32
CA ALA A 214 -2.35 -1.91 8.95
C ALA A 214 -1.24 -1.35 8.08
N TYR A 215 -1.13 -1.92 6.89
CA TYR A 215 -0.50 -1.27 5.76
C TYR A 215 -1.56 -0.44 5.04
N GLN A 216 -1.44 0.88 5.06
CA GLN A 216 -2.37 1.80 4.40
C GLN A 216 -1.82 2.22 3.05
N ALA A 217 -2.67 2.37 2.04
CA ALA A 217 -2.29 3.01 0.79
C ALA A 217 -1.97 4.47 1.04
N MET A 218 -0.75 4.88 0.71
CA MET A 218 -0.26 6.23 0.93
C MET A 218 0.18 6.84 -0.40
N ILE A 219 -0.14 8.11 -0.60
CA ILE A 219 0.50 9.00 -1.55
C ILE A 219 1.80 9.45 -0.90
N CYS A 220 2.93 8.92 -1.38
CA CYS A 220 4.25 9.25 -0.86
C CYS A 220 5.11 9.79 -2.00
N ASP A 221 5.70 10.97 -1.79
CA ASP A 221 6.90 11.34 -2.51
C ASP A 221 8.04 10.40 -2.08
N SER A 222 8.92 10.05 -3.02
CA SER A 222 10.06 9.15 -2.76
C SER A 222 11.08 9.81 -1.82
N GLY A 223 10.80 9.83 -0.52
CA GLY A 223 11.62 10.46 0.51
C GLY A 223 10.83 10.96 1.72
N ASP A 224 9.51 11.16 1.60
CA ASP A 224 8.72 11.68 2.71
C ASP A 224 8.27 10.55 3.66
N GLU A 225 8.50 10.74 4.96
CA GLU A 225 7.97 9.86 6.00
C GLU A 225 6.50 10.16 6.32
N ALA A 226 6.03 11.38 6.04
CA ALA A 226 4.73 11.91 6.44
C ALA A 226 3.62 11.72 5.38
N GLY A 227 3.80 10.77 4.44
CA GLY A 227 2.88 10.55 3.31
C GLY A 227 1.39 10.61 3.67
N VAL A 228 0.54 11.00 2.71
CA VAL A 228 -0.90 11.20 2.93
C VAL A 228 -1.65 9.91 2.59
N ARG A 229 -2.62 9.49 3.42
CA ARG A 229 -3.46 8.33 3.10
C ARG A 229 -4.21 8.59 1.80
N SER A 230 -4.11 7.66 0.87
CA SER A 230 -4.87 7.73 -0.38
C SER A 230 -6.34 7.49 -0.07
N GLU A 231 -7.21 8.40 -0.50
CA GLU A 231 -8.68 8.24 -0.43
C GLU A 231 -9.27 7.71 -1.75
N VAL A 232 -8.43 7.18 -2.64
CA VAL A 232 -8.86 6.60 -3.91
C VAL A 232 -9.83 5.47 -3.68
N ARG A 233 -10.92 5.52 -4.44
CA ARG A 233 -11.92 4.46 -4.50
C ARG A 233 -11.52 3.48 -5.59
N PHE A 234 -11.31 2.23 -5.20
CA PHE A 234 -11.04 1.16 -6.16
C PHE A 234 -12.34 0.79 -6.89
N LEU A 235 -12.27 0.46 -8.18
CA LEU A 235 -13.44 0.09 -8.99
C LEU A 235 -14.25 -1.06 -8.38
N ASN A 236 -13.58 -1.98 -7.69
CA ASN A 236 -14.21 -3.13 -7.04
C ASN A 236 -14.81 -2.78 -5.67
N ALA A 237 -14.55 -1.58 -5.15
CA ALA A 237 -15.05 -1.09 -3.87
C ALA A 237 -15.34 0.43 -3.93
N PRO A 238 -16.27 0.89 -4.78
CA PRO A 238 -16.49 2.31 -5.06
C PRO A 238 -16.97 3.14 -3.85
N ASN A 239 -17.44 2.46 -2.81
CA ASN A 239 -17.92 3.06 -1.58
C ASN A 239 -16.83 3.17 -0.50
N ARG A 240 -15.61 2.69 -0.76
CA ARG A 240 -14.52 2.70 0.21
C ARG A 240 -13.41 3.63 -0.24
N GLY A 241 -13.05 4.58 0.63
CA GLY A 241 -11.88 5.44 0.44
C GLY A 241 -10.63 4.74 0.97
N GLY A 242 -9.62 4.59 0.10
CA GLY A 242 -8.33 4.02 0.44
C GLY A 242 -8.24 2.49 0.35
N PHE A 243 -7.12 1.96 0.85
CA PHE A 243 -6.84 0.52 0.86
C PHE A 243 -6.00 0.15 2.07
N ASP A 244 -6.52 -0.69 2.94
CA ASP A 244 -5.87 -1.08 4.18
C ASP A 244 -5.67 -2.60 4.24
N ILE A 245 -4.45 -3.04 4.57
CA ILE A 245 -4.10 -4.46 4.73
C ILE A 245 -3.75 -4.72 6.18
N CYS A 246 -4.55 -5.53 6.88
CA CYS A 246 -4.24 -5.95 8.24
C CYS A 246 -2.92 -6.73 8.27
N LEU A 247 -2.31 -6.78 9.46
CA LEU A 247 -0.97 -7.34 9.61
C LEU A 247 -0.87 -8.83 9.24
N SER A 248 -1.92 -9.65 9.49
CA SER A 248 -1.92 -11.06 9.08
C SER A 248 -1.90 -11.23 7.56
N CYS A 249 -2.66 -10.43 6.83
CA CYS A 249 -2.64 -10.42 5.37
C CYS A 249 -1.32 -9.88 4.83
N ALA A 250 -0.74 -8.84 5.45
CA ALA A 250 0.55 -8.29 5.04
C ALA A 250 1.67 -9.33 5.18
N VAL A 251 1.73 -10.05 6.31
CA VAL A 251 2.67 -11.16 6.52
C VAL A 251 2.45 -12.27 5.48
N TYR A 252 1.18 -12.63 5.20
CA TYR A 252 0.85 -13.62 4.19
C TYR A 252 1.38 -13.25 2.81
N PHE A 253 1.09 -12.04 2.31
CA PHE A 253 1.53 -11.60 0.99
C PHE A 253 3.06 -11.41 0.92
N TYR A 254 3.68 -10.90 1.98
CA TYR A 254 5.14 -10.75 2.05
C TYR A 254 5.86 -12.10 2.02
N ARG A 255 5.37 -13.07 2.81
CA ARG A 255 5.84 -14.45 2.82
C ARG A 255 5.68 -15.09 1.44
N ASP A 256 4.49 -14.98 0.85
CA ASP A 256 4.17 -15.58 -0.44
C ASP A 256 5.08 -15.03 -1.56
N ALA A 257 5.28 -13.71 -1.61
CA ALA A 257 6.22 -13.08 -2.54
C ALA A 257 7.66 -13.58 -2.32
N THR A 258 8.11 -13.68 -1.06
CA THR A 258 9.45 -14.16 -0.72
C THR A 258 9.67 -15.62 -1.17
N LEU A 259 8.72 -16.50 -0.86
CA LEU A 259 8.81 -17.92 -1.19
C LEU A 259 8.77 -18.14 -2.71
N LYS A 260 7.81 -17.52 -3.41
CA LYS A 260 7.67 -17.66 -4.86
C LYS A 260 8.88 -17.10 -5.61
N LEU A 261 9.41 -15.95 -5.17
CA LEU A 261 10.64 -15.41 -5.73
C LEU A 261 11.81 -16.36 -5.50
N SER A 262 12.00 -16.86 -4.27
CA SER A 262 13.07 -17.81 -3.97
C SER A 262 12.96 -19.10 -4.79
N GLN A 263 11.74 -19.61 -5.00
CA GLN A 263 11.50 -20.80 -5.83
C GLN A 263 11.88 -20.57 -7.29
N ALA A 264 11.45 -19.45 -7.88
CA ALA A 264 11.76 -19.12 -9.27
C ALA A 264 13.26 -18.83 -9.52
N LEU A 265 13.99 -18.49 -8.47
CA LEU A 265 15.44 -18.29 -8.54
C LEU A 265 16.21 -19.61 -8.37
N GLY A 266 15.61 -20.61 -7.71
CA GLY A 266 16.16 -21.96 -7.60
C GLY A 266 15.93 -22.83 -8.83
N ASP A 267 14.89 -22.55 -9.62
CA ASP A 267 14.53 -23.28 -10.84
C ASP A 267 14.49 -22.34 -12.05
N CYS A 268 15.50 -22.41 -12.90
CA CYS A 268 15.64 -21.53 -14.07
C CYS A 268 14.50 -21.65 -15.10
N LEU A 269 13.66 -22.69 -15.00
CA LEU A 269 12.51 -22.90 -15.88
C LEU A 269 11.24 -22.21 -15.37
N GLN A 270 11.20 -21.84 -14.09
CA GLN A 270 10.03 -21.20 -13.50
C GLN A 270 10.00 -19.70 -13.77
N ILE A 271 8.83 -19.23 -14.17
CA ILE A 271 8.52 -17.81 -14.27
C ILE A 271 7.76 -17.43 -13.00
N PHE A 272 8.29 -16.48 -12.26
CA PHE A 272 7.57 -15.86 -11.15
C PHE A 272 6.65 -14.78 -11.67
N ARG A 273 5.40 -14.78 -11.22
CA ARG A 273 4.45 -13.69 -11.40
C ARG A 273 3.65 -13.54 -10.11
N VAL A 274 3.54 -12.31 -9.60
CA VAL A 274 2.69 -12.00 -8.44
C VAL A 274 1.22 -12.19 -8.80
N ASN A 275 0.83 -11.81 -10.02
CA ASN A 275 -0.51 -12.00 -10.56
C ASN A 275 -0.47 -12.17 -12.10
N PRO A 276 -1.60 -12.51 -12.75
CA PRO A 276 -1.64 -12.73 -14.19
C PRO A 276 -1.34 -11.49 -15.04
N VAL A 277 -1.45 -10.27 -14.48
CA VAL A 277 -1.18 -9.02 -15.21
C VAL A 277 0.29 -8.61 -15.20
N ALA A 278 1.09 -9.19 -14.32
CA ALA A 278 2.53 -8.99 -14.29
C ALA A 278 3.23 -10.02 -15.16
N ASP A 279 4.17 -9.58 -16.00
CA ASP A 279 4.94 -10.48 -16.86
C ASP A 279 6.27 -9.86 -17.25
N ILE A 280 7.21 -10.72 -17.64
CA ILE A 280 8.45 -10.34 -18.29
C ILE A 280 8.73 -11.25 -19.48
N LYS A 281 8.81 -10.66 -20.67
CA LYS A 281 9.09 -11.39 -21.90
C LYS A 281 10.47 -11.03 -22.41
N LEU A 282 11.28 -12.04 -22.64
CA LEU A 282 12.59 -11.93 -23.28
C LEU A 282 12.40 -12.06 -24.79
N HIS A 283 12.73 -11.00 -25.54
CA HIS A 283 12.60 -10.96 -27.01
C HIS A 283 13.91 -11.35 -27.69
N SER A 284 15.04 -10.90 -27.15
CA SER A 284 16.36 -11.28 -27.62
C SER A 284 17.35 -11.34 -26.48
N PHE A 285 18.35 -12.21 -26.65
CA PHE A 285 19.46 -12.40 -25.74
C PHE A 285 20.72 -12.69 -26.56
N ALA A 286 21.80 -11.99 -26.25
CA ALA A 286 23.12 -12.27 -26.78
C ALA A 286 24.16 -12.01 -25.68
N CYS A 287 25.15 -12.89 -25.55
CA CYS A 287 26.32 -12.64 -24.70
C CYS A 287 27.52 -12.45 -25.61
N VAL A 288 28.16 -11.29 -25.53
CA VAL A 288 29.36 -10.98 -26.30
C VAL A 288 30.43 -10.60 -25.30
N GLU A 289 31.50 -11.40 -25.25
CA GLU A 289 32.53 -11.27 -24.22
C GLU A 289 31.87 -11.28 -22.82
N ASN A 290 32.20 -10.31 -21.98
CA ASN A 290 31.70 -10.24 -20.60
C ASN A 290 30.45 -9.38 -20.47
N VAL A 291 29.67 -9.19 -21.54
CA VAL A 291 28.45 -8.38 -21.51
C VAL A 291 27.28 -9.14 -22.13
N ALA A 292 26.20 -9.30 -21.37
CA ALA A 292 24.93 -9.81 -21.88
C ALA A 292 24.02 -8.65 -22.30
N TYR A 293 23.50 -8.76 -23.53
CA TYR A 293 22.57 -7.84 -24.16
C TYR A 293 21.19 -8.51 -24.21
N LEU A 294 20.20 -7.86 -23.61
CA LEU A 294 18.83 -8.35 -23.54
C LEU A 294 17.88 -7.30 -24.12
N THR A 295 16.88 -7.77 -24.87
CA THR A 295 15.68 -6.96 -25.14
C THR A 295 14.52 -7.60 -24.42
N VAL A 296 13.92 -6.87 -23.49
CA VAL A 296 12.86 -7.38 -22.61
C VAL A 296 11.65 -6.48 -22.66
N SER A 297 10.45 -7.06 -22.60
CA SER A 297 9.23 -6.30 -22.32
C SER A 297 8.71 -6.61 -20.92
N VAL A 298 8.33 -5.57 -20.18
CA VAL A 298 7.95 -5.63 -18.77
C VAL A 298 6.50 -5.20 -18.61
N LEU A 299 5.74 -5.95 -17.80
CA LEU A 299 4.36 -5.69 -17.39
C LEU A 299 4.25 -5.68 -15.85
N PRO A 300 3.42 -4.80 -15.25
CA PRO A 300 2.58 -3.79 -15.90
C PRO A 300 3.40 -2.61 -16.46
N TRP A 301 2.78 -1.76 -17.28
CA TRP A 301 3.39 -0.50 -17.71
C TRP A 301 3.80 0.33 -16.47
N GLY A 302 4.97 0.98 -16.46
CA GLY A 302 5.52 1.68 -15.29
C GLY A 302 6.51 0.84 -14.48
N ALA A 303 6.43 -0.49 -14.58
CA ALA A 303 7.51 -1.34 -14.08
C ALA A 303 8.81 -1.12 -14.87
N ARG A 304 9.94 -1.17 -14.15
CA ARG A 304 11.29 -1.07 -14.72
C ARG A 304 11.98 -2.43 -14.67
N PRO A 305 12.82 -2.78 -15.66
CA PRO A 305 13.59 -4.01 -15.55
C PRO A 305 14.62 -3.87 -14.42
N ILE A 306 14.77 -4.93 -13.64
CA ILE A 306 15.90 -5.14 -12.73
C ILE A 306 16.64 -6.37 -13.23
N VAL A 307 17.96 -6.29 -13.34
CA VAL A 307 18.77 -7.39 -13.87
C VAL A 307 19.97 -7.60 -12.96
N TRP A 308 20.23 -8.87 -12.62
CA TRP A 308 21.40 -9.26 -11.83
C TRP A 308 21.83 -10.68 -12.16
N VAL A 309 23.07 -11.00 -11.81
CA VAL A 309 23.60 -12.37 -11.88
C VAL A 309 23.38 -13.05 -10.53
N LEU A 310 22.78 -14.23 -10.55
CA LEU A 310 22.50 -15.00 -9.33
C LEU A 310 23.81 -15.48 -8.70
N ARG A 311 23.97 -15.27 -7.40
CA ARG A 311 25.15 -15.71 -6.64
C ARG A 311 24.83 -16.95 -5.80
N GLN A 312 25.86 -17.72 -5.45
CA GLN A 312 25.69 -18.92 -4.60
C GLN A 312 25.26 -18.58 -3.17
N ASP A 313 25.57 -17.38 -2.68
CA ASP A 313 25.32 -16.92 -1.32
C ASP A 313 23.97 -16.22 -1.11
N GLY A 314 23.16 -16.04 -2.17
CA GLY A 314 21.84 -15.43 -2.02
C GLY A 314 21.05 -15.24 -3.31
N HIS A 315 19.72 -15.24 -3.14
CA HIS A 315 18.77 -15.07 -4.22
C HIS A 315 18.39 -13.60 -4.48
N ASN A 316 18.59 -12.71 -3.51
CA ASN A 316 18.20 -11.31 -3.66
C ASN A 316 19.13 -10.54 -4.62
N PRO A 317 18.59 -9.55 -5.35
CA PRO A 317 19.41 -8.57 -6.07
C PRO A 317 20.45 -7.95 -5.13
N PRO A 318 21.72 -7.81 -5.56
CA PRO A 318 22.74 -7.14 -4.76
C PRO A 318 22.43 -5.64 -4.66
N ALA A 319 22.87 -4.99 -3.58
CA ALA A 319 22.61 -3.56 -3.35
C ALA A 319 23.11 -2.64 -4.49
N ASN A 320 24.12 -3.09 -5.23
CA ASN A 320 24.74 -2.36 -6.35
C ASN A 320 24.32 -2.88 -7.74
N TRP A 321 23.23 -3.64 -7.85
CA TRP A 321 22.80 -4.25 -9.13
C TRP A 321 22.71 -3.23 -10.29
N ARG A 322 22.33 -1.98 -9.97
CA ARG A 322 22.18 -0.89 -10.94
C ARG A 322 23.50 -0.51 -11.61
N SER A 323 24.60 -0.53 -10.86
CA SER A 323 25.90 -0.16 -11.39
C SER A 323 26.40 -1.16 -12.45
N ALA A 324 25.94 -2.41 -12.37
CA ALA A 324 26.28 -3.49 -13.30
C ALA A 324 25.35 -3.57 -14.52
N ALA A 325 24.30 -2.72 -14.59
CA ALA A 325 23.29 -2.79 -15.63
C ALA A 325 23.04 -1.43 -16.30
N LYS A 326 23.09 -1.39 -17.64
CA LYS A 326 22.65 -0.22 -18.43
C LYS A 326 21.29 -0.51 -19.04
N ILE A 327 20.27 0.24 -18.64
CA ILE A 327 18.89 0.05 -19.06
C ILE A 327 18.44 1.26 -19.88
N LYS A 328 17.87 1.01 -21.06
CA LYS A 328 17.27 2.05 -21.92
C LYS A 328 15.86 1.64 -22.36
N SER A 329 14.87 2.49 -22.07
CA SER A 329 13.51 2.33 -22.62
C SER A 329 13.51 2.49 -24.14
N CYS A 330 12.68 1.72 -24.84
CA CYS A 330 12.40 1.91 -26.27
C CYS A 330 11.30 2.97 -26.52
N HIS A 331 10.49 3.29 -25.50
CA HIS A 331 9.49 4.36 -25.54
C HIS A 331 10.06 5.62 -24.90
N GLN A 332 10.96 6.28 -25.62
CA GLN A 332 11.55 7.56 -25.20
C GLN A 332 10.80 8.72 -25.82
N TYR A 333 10.90 9.87 -25.17
CA TYR A 333 10.41 11.12 -25.72
C TYR A 333 11.15 11.44 -27.02
N ASP A 334 10.39 11.71 -28.08
CA ASP A 334 10.91 12.17 -29.36
C ASP A 334 10.52 13.64 -29.56
N PRO A 335 11.46 14.59 -29.37
CA PRO A 335 11.20 16.01 -29.54
C PRO A 335 10.74 16.40 -30.95
N SER A 336 10.95 15.54 -31.95
CA SER A 336 10.51 15.80 -33.33
C SER A 336 9.01 15.61 -33.54
N LEU A 337 8.34 14.85 -32.65
CA LEU A 337 6.90 14.58 -32.71
C LEU A 337 6.06 15.67 -32.02
N ARG A 338 6.60 16.90 -31.94
CA ARG A 338 6.06 18.08 -31.23
C ARG A 338 4.57 18.30 -31.44
N ASN A 339 3.79 17.75 -30.52
CA ASN A 339 2.43 18.12 -30.17
C ASN A 339 2.22 17.63 -28.73
N GLY A 340 2.48 18.45 -27.70
CA GLY A 340 1.92 18.24 -26.36
C GLY A 340 2.85 17.93 -25.16
N GLY A 341 4.13 18.30 -25.14
CA GLY A 341 4.77 18.54 -23.84
C GLY A 341 4.20 19.80 -23.19
N GLY A 342 4.43 20.07 -21.90
CA GLY A 342 4.25 21.44 -21.38
C GLY A 342 5.16 22.45 -22.10
N TYR A 343 5.27 23.66 -21.57
CA TYR A 343 6.38 24.54 -21.98
C TYR A 343 7.71 23.79 -21.73
N ASP A 344 8.64 23.83 -22.70
CA ASP A 344 10.02 23.31 -22.61
C ASP A 344 10.26 21.79 -22.53
N ASP A 345 9.42 20.95 -23.16
CA ASP A 345 9.66 19.49 -23.28
C ASP A 345 9.79 18.77 -21.92
N GLN A 346 9.09 19.31 -20.90
CA GLN A 346 9.02 18.78 -19.54
C GLN A 346 7.67 18.12 -19.24
N CYS A 347 7.69 17.15 -18.33
CA CYS A 347 6.49 16.54 -17.77
C CYS A 347 5.84 17.54 -16.80
N THR A 348 4.59 17.95 -17.04
CA THR A 348 3.94 18.99 -16.20
C THR A 348 3.53 18.49 -14.82
N THR A 349 3.66 17.20 -14.55
CA THR A 349 3.34 16.61 -13.24
C THR A 349 4.52 16.70 -12.29
N CYS A 350 5.70 16.22 -12.69
CA CYS A 350 6.91 16.21 -11.85
C CYS A 350 7.90 17.33 -12.19
N MET A 351 7.63 18.11 -13.24
CA MET A 351 8.48 19.19 -13.76
C MET A 351 9.88 18.73 -14.19
N GLN A 352 10.07 17.43 -14.44
CA GLN A 352 11.32 16.87 -14.94
C GLN A 352 11.32 16.78 -16.47
N PRO A 353 12.50 16.81 -17.14
CA PRO A 353 12.59 16.61 -18.57
C PRO A 353 11.99 15.27 -19.02
N LEU A 354 11.24 15.28 -20.12
CA LEU A 354 10.72 14.04 -20.73
C LEU A 354 11.84 13.19 -21.34
N ALA A 355 12.96 13.81 -21.71
CA ALA A 355 14.15 13.17 -22.27
C ALA A 355 15.15 12.66 -21.20
N ASN A 356 14.68 12.20 -20.05
CA ASN A 356 15.53 11.69 -18.94
C ASN A 356 15.71 10.15 -18.97
N GLY A 357 15.35 9.48 -20.06
CA GLY A 357 15.47 8.02 -20.23
C GLY A 357 14.34 7.22 -19.58
N MET A 358 13.43 7.89 -18.87
CA MET A 358 12.20 7.29 -18.33
C MET A 358 11.23 6.94 -19.45
N PRO A 359 10.39 5.90 -19.24
CA PRO A 359 9.30 5.64 -20.17
C PRO A 359 8.30 6.80 -20.16
N VAL A 360 7.94 7.26 -21.34
CA VAL A 360 6.93 8.30 -21.54
C VAL A 360 5.70 7.74 -22.24
N LEU A 361 4.57 8.41 -22.03
CA LEU A 361 3.29 8.13 -22.66
C LEU A 361 2.82 9.37 -23.40
N VAL A 362 2.27 9.16 -24.60
CA VAL A 362 1.44 10.15 -25.30
C VAL A 362 -0.03 9.85 -25.01
N THR A 363 -0.73 10.84 -24.50
CA THR A 363 -2.17 10.77 -24.27
C THR A 363 -2.97 10.90 -25.57
N VAL A 364 -4.26 10.52 -25.57
CA VAL A 364 -5.13 10.69 -26.76
C VAL A 364 -5.33 12.16 -27.16
N CYS A 365 -5.10 13.10 -26.25
CA CYS A 365 -5.10 14.53 -26.57
C CYS A 365 -3.75 15.05 -27.08
N GLY A 366 -2.76 14.17 -27.23
CA GLY A 366 -1.42 14.47 -27.71
C GLY A 366 -0.41 14.77 -26.61
N HIS A 367 -0.83 15.01 -25.37
CA HIS A 367 0.11 15.44 -24.33
C HIS A 367 1.00 14.32 -23.79
N TRP A 368 2.26 14.64 -23.50
CA TRP A 368 3.30 13.70 -23.07
C TRP A 368 3.57 13.79 -21.57
N PHE A 369 3.72 12.63 -20.93
CA PHE A 369 4.02 12.53 -19.50
C PHE A 369 4.93 11.34 -19.23
N HIS A 370 5.66 11.34 -18.11
CA HIS A 370 6.26 10.11 -17.61
C HIS A 370 5.15 9.13 -17.20
N VAL A 371 5.33 7.84 -17.50
CA VAL A 371 4.34 6.81 -17.15
C VAL A 371 4.04 6.81 -15.65
N ASP A 372 5.08 6.89 -14.82
CA ASP A 372 4.97 6.93 -13.36
C ASP A 372 4.11 8.11 -12.88
N CYS A 373 4.30 9.29 -13.47
CA CYS A 373 3.52 10.49 -13.13
C CYS A 373 2.04 10.34 -13.46
N VAL A 374 1.70 9.72 -14.58
CA VAL A 374 0.29 9.54 -14.95
C VAL A 374 -0.38 8.49 -14.07
N GLN A 375 0.34 7.43 -13.68
CA GLN A 375 -0.17 6.46 -12.70
C GLN A 375 -0.52 7.15 -11.39
N GLU A 376 0.35 8.05 -10.96
CA GLU A 376 0.12 8.83 -9.74
C GLU A 376 -1.06 9.79 -9.89
N MET A 377 -1.18 10.48 -11.02
CA MET A 377 -2.32 11.36 -11.30
C MET A 377 -3.65 10.60 -11.29
N LEU A 378 -3.73 9.42 -11.91
CA LEU A 378 -4.93 8.59 -11.85
C LEU A 378 -5.29 8.14 -10.43
N SER A 379 -4.30 8.08 -9.54
CA SER A 379 -4.49 7.78 -8.13
C SER A 379 -4.76 9.02 -7.26
N MET A 380 -4.86 10.22 -7.83
CA MET A 380 -5.04 11.45 -7.03
C MET A 380 -6.09 12.40 -7.60
N MET A 381 -6.33 12.37 -8.91
CA MET A 381 -7.09 13.39 -9.63
C MET A 381 -8.19 12.76 -10.49
N SER A 382 -9.12 13.59 -10.97
CA SER A 382 -10.06 13.20 -12.01
C SER A 382 -9.31 12.80 -13.29
N ASP A 383 -9.97 11.99 -14.12
CA ASP A 383 -9.44 11.58 -15.42
C ASP A 383 -9.45 12.74 -16.43
N GLU A 384 -8.59 13.73 -16.19
CA GLU A 384 -8.45 14.94 -16.98
C GLU A 384 -6.99 15.17 -17.32
N CYS A 385 -6.72 15.63 -18.54
CA CYS A 385 -5.38 16.04 -18.91
C CYS A 385 -4.97 17.31 -18.14
N PRO A 386 -3.86 17.32 -17.39
CA PRO A 386 -3.41 18.53 -16.67
C PRO A 386 -3.10 19.73 -17.57
N VAL A 387 -2.81 19.48 -18.85
CA VAL A 387 -2.41 20.52 -19.81
C VAL A 387 -3.63 21.16 -20.48
N CYS A 388 -4.54 20.35 -21.01
CA CYS A 388 -5.69 20.86 -21.80
C CYS A 388 -7.06 20.64 -21.15
N ARG A 389 -7.11 20.01 -19.97
CA ARG A 389 -8.34 19.68 -19.21
C ARG A 389 -9.37 18.86 -19.97
N ARG A 390 -8.95 18.17 -21.04
CA ARG A 390 -9.83 17.22 -21.72
C ARG A 390 -10.05 16.02 -20.78
N GLU A 391 -11.32 15.72 -20.53
CA GLU A 391 -11.78 14.57 -19.75
C GLU A 391 -11.58 13.25 -20.49
N ASN A 392 -11.56 12.15 -19.73
CA ASN A 392 -11.48 10.77 -20.21
C ASN A 392 -10.20 10.46 -21.02
N VAL A 393 -9.12 11.17 -20.74
CA VAL A 393 -7.87 11.09 -21.52
C VAL A 393 -6.88 10.08 -20.93
N LEU A 394 -6.77 10.04 -19.61
CA LEU A 394 -5.87 9.16 -18.89
C LEU A 394 -6.49 7.75 -18.87
N SER A 395 -7.75 7.53 -18.49
CA SER A 395 -8.30 6.15 -18.47
C SER A 395 -8.31 5.49 -19.84
N SER A 396 -8.57 6.25 -20.91
CA SER A 396 -8.60 5.71 -22.28
C SER A 396 -7.21 5.31 -22.80
N CYS A 397 -6.14 5.87 -22.25
CA CYS A 397 -4.77 5.45 -22.52
C CYS A 397 -4.35 4.23 -21.66
N PHE A 398 -5.10 3.91 -20.60
CA PHE A 398 -4.68 3.09 -19.48
C PHE A 398 -5.42 1.76 -19.43
N ASN A 399 -5.04 0.86 -20.33
CA ASN A 399 -5.01 -0.56 -19.98
C ASN A 399 -3.57 -0.89 -19.56
N LEU A 400 -3.17 -0.41 -18.37
CA LEU A 400 -1.81 -0.56 -17.83
C LEU A 400 -1.40 -2.02 -17.66
N ALA A 401 -2.35 -2.88 -17.30
CA ALA A 401 -2.16 -4.32 -17.24
C ALA A 401 -1.90 -4.95 -18.61
N GLY A 402 -2.40 -4.35 -19.70
CA GLY A 402 -2.27 -4.90 -21.05
C GLY A 402 -1.06 -4.38 -21.84
N ARG A 403 -0.45 -3.26 -21.43
CA ARG A 403 0.62 -2.60 -22.21
C ARG A 403 1.99 -2.82 -21.60
N SER A 404 2.88 -3.46 -22.36
CA SER A 404 4.25 -3.71 -21.93
C SER A 404 5.20 -2.60 -22.40
N ASN A 405 6.15 -2.19 -21.56
CA ASN A 405 7.29 -1.40 -22.01
C ASN A 405 8.43 -2.30 -22.47
N MET A 406 9.03 -1.97 -23.62
CA MET A 406 10.24 -2.65 -24.08
C MET A 406 11.50 -1.89 -23.65
N TYR A 407 12.52 -2.63 -23.21
CA TYR A 407 13.80 -2.10 -22.76
C TYR A 407 14.94 -2.88 -23.40
N LYS A 408 16.01 -2.15 -23.74
CA LYS A 408 17.32 -2.71 -24.04
C LYS A 408 18.15 -2.68 -22.77
N VAL A 409 18.65 -3.84 -22.35
CA VAL A 409 19.43 -4.01 -21.14
C VAL A 409 20.80 -4.56 -21.50
N GLN A 410 21.84 -3.99 -20.88
CA GLN A 410 23.20 -4.53 -20.90
C GLN A 410 23.56 -4.86 -19.46
N VAL A 411 24.11 -6.04 -19.21
CA VAL A 411 24.57 -6.44 -17.87
C VAL A 411 25.97 -7.03 -17.98
N ASP A 412 26.84 -6.64 -17.05
CA ASP A 412 28.18 -7.20 -16.94
C ASP A 412 28.09 -8.64 -16.41
N CYS A 413 28.76 -9.56 -17.10
CA CYS A 413 28.80 -10.98 -16.78
C CYS A 413 30.07 -11.34 -15.99
N PRO A 414 30.04 -12.38 -15.14
CA PRO A 414 31.24 -12.88 -14.47
C PRO A 414 32.28 -13.34 -15.49
N THR A 415 33.55 -13.02 -15.24
CA THR A 415 34.67 -13.40 -16.10
C THR A 415 35.29 -14.74 -15.69
N ASP A 416 35.00 -15.19 -14.48
CA ASP A 416 35.57 -16.34 -13.79
C ASP A 416 34.69 -17.60 -13.90
N SER A 417 33.51 -17.50 -14.50
CA SER A 417 32.60 -18.64 -14.69
C SER A 417 32.15 -18.79 -16.14
N THR A 418 32.14 -20.04 -16.61
CA THR A 418 31.56 -20.43 -17.91
C THR A 418 30.06 -20.66 -17.85
N GLU A 419 29.49 -20.78 -16.64
CA GLU A 419 28.07 -21.01 -16.44
C GLU A 419 27.55 -20.13 -15.30
N PHE A 420 26.52 -19.34 -15.58
CA PHE A 420 25.89 -18.47 -14.60
C PHE A 420 24.43 -18.21 -14.95
N VAL A 421 23.64 -17.74 -13.99
CA VAL A 421 22.22 -17.43 -14.19
C VAL A 421 22.04 -15.92 -14.17
N VAL A 422 21.52 -15.37 -15.26
CA VAL A 422 21.06 -13.98 -15.33
C VAL A 422 19.58 -13.95 -14.99
N VAL A 423 19.21 -13.12 -14.03
CA VAL A 423 17.82 -12.92 -13.64
C VAL A 423 17.35 -11.57 -14.13
N VAL A 424 16.15 -11.55 -14.72
CA VAL A 424 15.47 -10.33 -15.14
C VAL A 424 14.14 -10.25 -14.41
N GLY A 425 13.89 -9.16 -13.68
CA GLY A 425 12.66 -8.90 -12.95
C GLY A 425 11.94 -7.62 -13.41
N ALA A 426 10.66 -7.55 -13.08
CA ALA A 426 9.79 -6.38 -13.26
C ALA A 426 9.68 -5.64 -11.92
N LEU A 427 10.40 -4.52 -11.75
CA LEU A 427 10.50 -3.74 -10.53
C LEU A 427 9.45 -2.62 -10.47
N LEU A 428 8.74 -2.51 -9.34
CA LEU A 428 7.60 -1.60 -9.14
C LEU A 428 7.91 -0.30 -8.37
N THR A 429 9.18 0.08 -8.25
CA THR A 429 9.61 1.23 -7.44
C THR A 429 9.88 2.49 -8.26
N LEU A 430 9.50 3.65 -7.72
CA LEU A 430 9.63 4.95 -8.40
C LEU A 430 11.08 5.45 -8.46
N ASN A 431 11.82 5.27 -7.36
CA ASN A 431 13.28 5.48 -7.35
C ASN A 431 14.02 4.38 -8.14
N GLY A 432 13.30 3.31 -8.50
CA GLY A 432 13.76 2.07 -9.12
C GLY A 432 14.77 1.29 -8.26
N GLU A 433 14.83 1.54 -6.96
CA GLU A 433 15.63 0.73 -6.03
C GLU A 433 14.85 -0.54 -5.64
N TYR A 434 15.55 -1.64 -5.40
CA TYR A 434 14.95 -2.85 -4.86
C TYR A 434 15.00 -2.79 -3.34
N ASN A 435 13.84 -2.79 -2.69
CA ASN A 435 13.78 -2.74 -1.23
C ASN A 435 13.41 -4.10 -0.63
N ASN A 436 12.48 -4.82 -1.26
CA ASN A 436 12.00 -6.11 -0.77
C ASN A 436 11.28 -6.94 -1.88
N PRO A 437 11.03 -8.24 -1.65
CA PRO A 437 10.44 -9.12 -2.67
C PRO A 437 9.12 -8.67 -3.27
N THR A 438 8.29 -7.90 -2.56
CA THR A 438 7.01 -7.41 -3.12
C THR A 438 7.23 -6.38 -4.23
N ASN A 439 8.40 -5.74 -4.30
CA ASN A 439 8.74 -4.85 -5.39
C ASN A 439 8.89 -5.55 -6.75
N ILE A 440 8.99 -6.89 -6.78
CA ILE A 440 9.15 -7.67 -8.01
C ILE A 440 7.79 -8.21 -8.43
N ALA A 441 7.23 -7.66 -9.52
CA ALA A 441 5.93 -8.08 -10.06
C ALA A 441 6.03 -9.43 -10.79
N ALA A 442 7.14 -9.65 -11.49
CA ALA A 442 7.43 -10.86 -12.24
C ALA A 442 8.95 -11.04 -12.35
N CYS A 443 9.44 -12.26 -12.48
CA CYS A 443 10.84 -12.51 -12.81
C CYS A 443 11.03 -13.74 -13.68
N ARG A 444 12.16 -13.76 -14.39
CA ARG A 444 12.61 -14.87 -15.21
C ARG A 444 14.11 -15.03 -15.09
N SER A 445 14.54 -16.27 -14.96
CA SER A 445 15.95 -16.67 -14.90
C SER A 445 16.40 -17.21 -16.26
N ILE A 446 17.65 -16.95 -16.63
CA ILE A 446 18.26 -17.36 -17.90
C ILE A 446 19.60 -18.00 -17.56
N LEU A 447 19.73 -19.30 -17.84
CA LEU A 447 21.01 -19.98 -17.75
C LEU A 447 21.89 -19.59 -18.94
N VAL A 448 23.03 -18.98 -18.66
CA VAL A 448 24.00 -18.54 -19.65
C VAL A 448 25.19 -19.49 -19.61
N LYS A 449 25.46 -20.13 -20.75
CA LYS A 449 26.67 -20.92 -20.99
C LYS A 449 27.58 -20.11 -21.89
N HIS A 450 28.67 -19.61 -21.32
CA HIS A 450 29.60 -18.72 -21.99
C HIS A 450 30.87 -19.49 -22.39
N SER A 451 31.32 -19.29 -23.63
CA SER A 451 32.49 -19.97 -24.19
C SER A 451 33.83 -19.40 -23.72
N CYS A 452 33.85 -18.31 -22.94
CA CYS A 452 35.09 -17.71 -22.46
C CYS A 452 35.63 -18.44 -21.23
N ALA A 453 36.20 -19.62 -21.47
CA ALA A 453 37.34 -20.12 -20.71
C ALA A 453 38.34 -20.70 -21.71
N THR A 454 38.90 -19.85 -22.57
CA THR A 454 40.22 -20.17 -23.13
C THR A 454 41.19 -20.03 -21.97
N ASN A 455 41.50 -21.17 -21.36
CA ASN A 455 42.50 -21.36 -20.34
C ASN A 455 43.85 -20.83 -20.88
N PHE A 456 44.19 -19.57 -20.59
CA PHE A 456 45.43 -18.97 -21.07
C PHE A 456 46.68 -19.66 -20.48
N ASP A 457 46.51 -20.40 -19.38
CA ASP A 457 47.59 -21.20 -18.78
C ASP A 457 47.95 -22.46 -19.58
N ALA A 458 47.12 -22.87 -20.56
CA ALA A 458 47.44 -24.02 -21.42
C ALA A 458 48.20 -23.64 -22.72
N VAL A 459 48.43 -22.35 -22.98
CA VAL A 459 49.13 -21.89 -24.19
C VAL A 459 50.60 -21.51 -23.92
N VAL A 460 50.99 -21.29 -22.66
CA VAL A 460 52.38 -20.95 -22.31
C VAL A 460 53.28 -22.19 -22.22
N ASP A 461 52.74 -23.38 -21.92
CA ASP A 461 53.54 -24.64 -21.90
C ASP A 461 53.68 -25.32 -23.27
N ALA A 462 52.96 -24.86 -24.30
CA ALA A 462 53.06 -25.39 -25.66
C ALA A 462 54.02 -24.59 -26.59
N GLN A 463 54.70 -23.56 -26.06
CA GLN A 463 55.73 -22.80 -26.77
C GLN A 463 57.15 -22.97 -26.19
N LEU A 464 57.33 -23.90 -25.24
CA LEU A 464 58.63 -24.29 -24.67
C LEU A 464 58.93 -25.81 -24.81
N GLN A 465 58.36 -26.46 -25.83
CA GLN A 465 58.83 -27.73 -26.39
C GLN A 465 59.05 -27.54 -27.89
#